data_AF-A0A246J0I3-F1
#
_entry.id   AF-A0A246J0I3-F1
#
_cell.length_a   1.000
_cell.length_b   1.000
_cell.length_c   1.000
_cell.angle_alpha   90.00
_cell.angle_beta   90.00
_cell.angle_gamma   90.00
#
_symmetry.space_group_name_H-M   'P 1'
#
loop_
_entity.id
_entity.type
_entity.pdbx_description
1 polymer ?
#
loop_
_entity_poly.entity_id
_entity_poly.type
_entity_poly.pdbx_seq_one_letter_code
_entity_poly.pdbx_strand_id
1 'polypeptide(L)'
;MLLDLNDPKSIAQWWSVFPERHGALLRDWERRRPDVRGPIGQARRIIQADPVRRGQLERFEGASASRSFSVAVPSHDEMAAGELTSDADTVEVEAQD
;
A
#
# COMPACT_ATOMS: atom_id res chain seq x y z
N MET A 1 20.64 14.49 5.22
CA MET A 1 21.51 13.83 4.21
C MET A 1 21.14 14.36 2.84
N LEU A 2 22.12 14.77 2.03
CA LEU A 2 21.88 15.21 0.66
C LEU A 2 21.80 13.99 -0.26
N LEU A 3 20.72 13.90 -1.04
CA LEU A 3 20.54 12.85 -2.04
C LEU A 3 21.22 13.27 -3.35
N ASP A 4 22.12 12.45 -3.86
CA ASP A 4 22.65 12.54 -5.22
C ASP A 4 22.16 11.35 -6.03
N LEU A 5 21.39 11.60 -7.10
CA LEU A 5 20.82 10.56 -7.95
C LEU A 5 21.82 9.97 -8.96
N ASN A 6 23.02 10.55 -9.06
CA ASN A 6 24.10 10.00 -9.88
C ASN A 6 25.04 9.08 -9.09
N ASP A 7 24.98 9.11 -7.75
CA ASP A 7 25.77 8.23 -6.88
C ASP A 7 24.90 7.11 -6.27
N PRO A 8 25.09 5.85 -6.69
CA PRO A 8 24.38 4.71 -6.13
C PRO A 8 24.53 4.54 -4.61
N LYS A 9 25.66 4.96 -4.03
CA LYS A 9 25.90 4.86 -2.57
C LYS A 9 25.07 5.89 -1.82
N SER A 10 25.04 7.14 -2.28
CA SER A 10 24.14 8.18 -1.78
C SER A 10 22.68 7.75 -1.86
N ILE A 11 22.24 7.16 -2.98
CA ILE A 11 20.87 6.63 -3.11
C ILE A 11 20.60 5.54 -2.06
N ALA A 12 21.50 4.57 -1.89
CA ALA A 12 21.32 3.47 -0.94
C ALA A 12 21.29 3.95 0.52
N GLN A 13 22.16 4.89 0.88
CA GLN A 13 22.19 5.51 2.20
C GLN A 13 20.92 6.32 2.48
N TRP A 14 20.45 7.12 1.51
CA TRP A 14 19.23 7.89 1.63
C TRP A 14 18.01 6.98 1.76
N TRP A 15 17.97 5.89 0.98
CA TRP A 15 16.92 4.88 1.08
C TRP A 15 16.83 4.27 2.49
N SER A 16 17.97 3.96 3.12
CA SER A 16 18.01 3.37 4.47
C SER A 16 17.39 4.25 5.58
N VAL A 17 17.21 5.56 5.35
CA VAL A 17 16.58 6.46 6.34
C VAL A 17 15.08 6.21 6.43
N PHE A 18 14.41 6.00 5.30
CA PHE A 18 12.98 5.69 5.27
C PHE A 18 12.62 4.76 4.09
N PRO A 19 12.95 3.46 4.22
CA PRO A 19 12.89 2.50 3.10
C PRO A 19 11.52 2.37 2.43
N GLU A 20 10.44 2.46 3.21
CA GLU A 20 9.06 2.37 2.73
C GLU A 20 8.73 3.47 1.73
N ARG A 21 8.91 4.72 2.14
CA ARG A 21 8.59 5.90 1.33
C ARG A 21 9.59 6.06 0.18
N HIS A 22 10.87 5.86 0.47
CA HIS A 22 11.94 6.05 -0.49
C HIS A 22 11.96 4.95 -1.55
N GLY A 23 11.60 3.70 -1.20
CA GLY A 23 11.47 2.60 -2.16
C GLY A 23 10.43 2.87 -3.24
N ALA A 24 9.25 3.41 -2.86
CA ALA A 24 8.22 3.81 -3.82
C ALA A 24 8.68 4.95 -4.74
N LEU A 25 9.37 5.96 -4.19
CA LEU A 25 9.94 7.07 -4.96
C LEU A 25 10.99 6.59 -5.96
N LEU A 26 11.90 5.70 -5.57
CA LEU A 26 12.90 5.14 -6.49
C LEU A 26 12.24 4.38 -7.65
N ARG A 27 11.19 3.60 -7.41
CA ARG A 27 10.42 2.92 -8.47
C ARG A 27 9.76 3.93 -9.41
N ASP A 28 9.27 5.05 -8.89
CA ASP A 28 8.63 6.08 -9.69
C ASP A 28 9.64 6.87 -10.53
N TRP A 29 10.76 7.27 -9.95
CA TRP A 29 11.85 7.95 -10.66
C TRP A 29 12.47 7.07 -11.72
N GLU A 30 12.67 5.78 -11.45
CA GLU A 30 13.18 4.82 -12.45
C GLU A 30 12.31 4.76 -13.71
N ARG A 31 10.98 4.98 -13.60
CA ARG A 31 10.06 5.04 -14.74
C ARG A 31 10.07 6.38 -15.46
N ARG A 32 10.14 7.49 -14.71
CA ARG A 32 9.98 8.85 -15.25
C ARG A 32 11.28 9.50 -15.72
N ARG A 33 12.43 9.03 -15.23
CA ARG A 33 13.74 9.63 -15.41
C ARG A 33 14.76 8.61 -15.92
N PRO A 34 14.88 8.46 -17.25
CA PRO A 34 15.76 7.44 -17.83
C PRO A 34 17.25 7.69 -17.54
N ASP A 35 17.63 8.94 -17.31
CA ASP A 35 18.99 9.40 -16.96
C ASP A 35 19.50 8.79 -15.65
N VAL A 36 18.64 8.60 -14.65
CA VAL A 36 19.02 8.07 -13.33
C VAL A 36 18.69 6.58 -13.15
N ARG A 37 18.13 5.93 -14.18
CA ARG A 37 17.74 4.50 -14.11
C ARG A 37 18.93 3.59 -13.80
N GLY A 38 20.08 3.86 -14.43
CA GLY A 38 21.32 3.11 -14.18
C GLY A 38 21.79 3.18 -12.72
N PRO A 39 22.03 4.40 -12.19
CA PRO A 39 22.39 4.58 -10.79
C PRO A 39 21.38 3.99 -9.79
N ILE A 40 20.07 4.15 -10.02
CA ILE A 40 19.02 3.54 -9.18
C ILE A 40 19.12 2.02 -9.21
N GLY A 41 19.30 1.41 -10.39
CA GLY A 41 19.49 -0.03 -10.52
C GLY A 41 20.72 -0.54 -9.77
N GLN A 42 21.82 0.22 -9.80
CA GLN A 42 23.01 -0.13 -9.02
C GLN A 42 22.81 0.03 -7.51
N ALA A 43 22.07 1.06 -7.07
CA ALA A 43 21.70 1.23 -5.67
C ALA A 43 20.86 0.05 -5.16
N ARG A 44 19.93 -0.47 -5.96
CA ARG A 44 19.17 -1.70 -5.62
C ARG A 44 20.09 -2.89 -5.37
N ARG A 45 21.10 -3.09 -6.21
CA ARG A 45 22.10 -4.16 -6.01
C ARG A 45 22.86 -3.98 -4.70
N ILE A 46 23.25 -2.75 -4.37
CA ILE A 46 23.91 -2.42 -3.09
C ILE A 46 23.00 -2.75 -1.90
N ILE A 47 21.72 -2.40 -1.99
CA ILE A 47 20.72 -2.69 -0.95
C ILE A 47 20.55 -4.20 -0.75
N GLN A 48 20.46 -4.96 -1.84
CA GLN A 48 20.27 -6.42 -1.79
C GLN A 48 21.52 -7.18 -1.31
N ALA A 49 22.72 -6.65 -1.60
CA ALA A 49 23.98 -7.26 -1.18
C ALA A 49 24.27 -7.06 0.32
N ASP A 50 23.68 -6.04 0.94
CA ASP A 50 23.82 -5.77 2.38
C ASP A 50 22.74 -6.53 3.16
N PRO A 51 23.10 -7.45 4.08
CA PRO A 51 22.14 -8.29 4.78
C PRO A 51 21.19 -7.50 5.68
N VAL A 52 21.64 -6.39 6.27
CA VAL A 52 20.82 -5.54 7.14
C VAL A 52 19.78 -4.79 6.30
N ARG A 53 20.22 -4.20 5.18
CA ARG A 53 19.33 -3.49 4.26
C ARG A 53 18.36 -4.42 3.56
N ARG A 54 18.81 -5.62 3.19
CA ARG A 54 17.95 -6.67 2.63
C ARG A 54 16.86 -7.08 3.63
N GLY A 55 17.20 -7.29 4.90
CA GLY A 55 16.20 -7.60 5.93
C GLY A 55 15.16 -6.49 6.13
N GLN A 56 15.56 -5.22 5.98
CA GLN A 56 14.62 -4.10 5.94
C GLN A 56 13.70 -4.19 4.72
N LEU A 57 14.26 -4.39 3.53
CA LEU A 57 13.48 -4.51 2.29
C LEU A 57 12.44 -5.65 2.38
N GLU A 58 12.86 -6.84 2.81
CA GLU A 58 12.00 -8.02 2.95
C GLU A 58 10.86 -7.79 3.94
N ARG A 59 11.13 -7.13 5.07
CA ARG A 59 10.09 -6.78 6.06
C ARG A 59 9.00 -5.90 5.43
N PHE A 60 9.37 -4.93 4.59
CA PHE A 60 8.41 -4.01 3.99
C PHE A 60 7.66 -4.59 2.81
N GLU A 61 8.34 -5.39 1.97
CA GLU A 61 7.66 -6.10 0.89
C GLU A 61 6.71 -7.16 1.43
N GLY A 62 7.09 -7.86 2.51
CA GLY A 62 6.21 -8.77 3.24
C GLY A 62 5.02 -8.06 3.89
N ALA A 63 5.23 -6.93 4.56
CA ALA A 63 4.15 -6.15 5.20
C ALA A 63 3.19 -5.48 4.21
N SER A 64 3.69 -5.04 3.04
CA SER A 64 2.83 -4.50 1.97
C SER A 64 1.92 -5.56 1.38
N ALA A 65 2.39 -6.81 1.25
CA ALA A 65 1.56 -7.93 0.80
C ALA A 65 0.46 -8.27 1.82
N SER A 66 0.73 -8.09 3.13
CA SER A 66 -0.26 -8.34 4.19
C SER A 66 -1.33 -7.25 4.30
N ARG A 67 -0.98 -5.98 3.98
CA ARG A 67 -1.94 -4.84 4.02
C ARG A 67 -2.96 -4.84 2.88
N SER A 68 -2.73 -5.60 1.82
CA SER A 68 -3.69 -5.80 0.73
C SER A 68 -4.98 -6.54 1.13
N PHE A 69 -5.10 -6.98 2.40
CA PHE A 69 -6.25 -7.75 2.90
C PHE A 69 -7.05 -7.07 4.02
N SER A 70 -6.77 -5.82 4.39
CA SER A 70 -7.66 -5.09 5.30
C SER A 70 -8.81 -4.49 4.52
N VAL A 71 -9.79 -5.36 4.22
CA VAL A 71 -11.17 -5.00 3.90
C VAL A 71 -11.63 -3.94 4.91
N ALA A 72 -12.16 -2.84 4.38
CA ALA A 72 -12.80 -1.80 5.17
C ALA A 72 -13.82 -2.45 6.11
N VAL A 73 -13.57 -2.36 7.41
CA VAL A 73 -14.60 -2.64 8.41
C VAL A 73 -15.64 -1.53 8.25
N PRO A 74 -16.91 -1.83 7.92
CA PRO A 74 -17.94 -0.81 7.87
C PRO A 74 -18.01 -0.12 9.24
N SER A 75 -18.02 1.21 9.20
CA SER A 75 -18.20 2.03 10.40
C SER A 75 -19.49 1.61 11.09
N HIS A 76 -19.46 1.53 12.42
CA HIS A 76 -20.56 1.18 13.32
C HIS A 76 -21.85 2.04 13.13
N ASP A 77 -21.81 3.06 12.27
CA ASP A 77 -22.95 3.92 11.92
C ASP A 77 -24.00 3.23 11.02
N GLU A 78 -23.65 2.15 10.31
CA GLU A 78 -24.58 1.45 9.40
C GLU A 78 -25.59 0.51 10.10
N MET A 79 -25.42 0.18 11.39
CA MET A 79 -26.36 -0.72 12.09
C MET A 79 -27.59 -0.01 12.68
N ALA A 80 -27.65 1.32 12.66
CA ALA A 80 -28.76 2.08 13.24
C ALA A 80 -29.91 2.39 12.26
N ALA A 81 -29.71 2.18 10.95
CA ALA A 81 -30.69 2.53 9.92
C ALA A 81 -31.60 1.36 9.49
N GLY A 82 -31.74 0.34 10.34
CA GLY A 82 -32.46 -0.91 10.05
C GLY A 82 -33.90 -1.00 10.55
N GLU A 83 -34.51 0.09 11.02
CA GLU A 83 -35.88 0.03 11.56
C GLU A 83 -36.67 1.29 11.16
N LEU A 84 -37.37 1.25 10.01
CA LEU A 84 -38.56 2.05 9.68
C LEU A 84 -38.93 1.92 8.20
N THR A 85 -39.49 0.78 7.81
CA THR A 85 -40.54 0.72 6.78
C THR A 85 -41.08 -0.70 6.68
N SER A 86 -42.25 -0.92 7.27
CA SER A 86 -43.19 -1.95 6.83
C SER A 86 -44.53 -1.25 6.74
N ASP A 87 -44.66 -0.45 5.69
CA ASP A 87 -45.94 0.03 5.21
C ASP A 87 -46.69 -1.15 4.57
N ALA A 88 -47.93 -1.29 5.00
CA ALA A 88 -49.05 -2.05 4.44
C ALA A 88 -48.79 -2.84 3.15
N ASP A 89 -48.91 -4.17 3.25
CA ASP A 89 -49.45 -4.99 2.16
C ASP A 89 -50.74 -5.66 2.64
N THR A 90 -51.85 -5.08 2.23
CA THR A 90 -53.18 -5.69 2.28
C THR A 90 -53.23 -6.79 1.23
N VAL A 91 -53.35 -8.04 1.65
CA VAL A 91 -54.09 -9.09 0.94
C VAL A 91 -54.35 -10.27 1.89
N GLU A 92 -55.60 -10.44 2.33
CA GLU A 92 -56.12 -11.79 2.52
C GLU A 92 -57.57 -11.85 2.07
N VAL A 93 -57.83 -12.84 1.23
CA VAL A 93 -59.06 -13.15 0.52
C VAL A 93 -59.55 -14.47 1.13
N GLU A 94 -60.75 -14.54 1.70
CA GLU A 94 -61.65 -15.71 1.52
C GLU A 94 -63.02 -15.55 2.19
N ALA A 95 -63.97 -16.34 1.68
CA ALA A 95 -65.42 -16.22 1.77
C ALA A 95 -66.06 -17.20 2.79
N GLN A 96 -67.40 -17.12 2.89
CA GLN A 96 -68.39 -18.00 3.57
C GLN A 96 -68.63 -17.67 5.06
N ASP A 97 -69.86 -17.47 5.54
CA ASP A 97 -71.14 -18.17 5.29
C ASP A 97 -72.31 -17.23 4.94
#